data_AF-J9GXL0-F1
#
_entry.id   AF-J9GXL0-F1
#
_cell.length_a   1.000
_cell.length_b   1.000
_cell.length_c   1.000
_cell.angle_alpha   90.00
_cell.angle_beta   90.00
_cell.angle_gamma   90.00
#
_symmetry.space_group_name_H-M   'P 1'
#
loop_
_entity.id
_entity.type
_entity.pdbx_description
1 polymer ?
#
loop_
_entity_poly.entity_id
_entity_poly.type
_entity_poly.pdbx_seq_one_letter_code
_entity_poly.pdbx_strand_id
1 'polypeptide(L)'
;MFATQRGYGEWKDGWEFPGGKREPGETPEACLRREILEELDTEIAVGEELICVEYDYPTFHLTLHCFRCKILHGSLSLREHEAACWLTADELEHVDWLPADRAVLPVLRELLPHS
;
A
#
# COMPACT_ATOMS: atom_id res chain seq x y z
N MET A 1 -2.26 9.70 3.26
CA MET A 1 -1.97 8.29 2.99
C MET A 1 -0.84 8.24 1.97
N PHE A 2 0.12 7.32 2.12
CA PHE A 2 1.26 7.24 1.20
C PHE A 2 1.00 6.17 0.15
N ALA A 3 1.19 6.52 -1.12
CA ALA A 3 0.90 5.68 -2.27
C ALA A 3 2.08 5.69 -3.24
N THR A 4 2.31 4.57 -3.92
CA THR A 4 3.34 4.43 -4.93
C THR A 4 2.71 4.19 -6.30
N GLN A 5 3.37 4.66 -7.34
CA GLN A 5 2.95 4.47 -8.72
C GLN A 5 3.86 3.46 -9.42
N ARG A 6 3.27 2.53 -10.16
CA ARG A 6 4.02 1.52 -10.92
C ARG A 6 4.74 2.15 -12.12
N GLY A 7 6.07 2.00 -12.16
CA GLY A 7 6.89 2.45 -13.30
C GLY A 7 6.95 1.48 -14.48
N TYR A 8 6.50 0.23 -14.30
CA TYR A 8 6.65 -0.83 -15.30
C TYR A 8 5.57 -1.92 -15.19
N GLY A 9 5.39 -2.68 -16.29
CA GLY A 9 4.46 -3.82 -16.37
C GLY A 9 3.13 -3.50 -17.07
N GLU A 10 2.21 -4.47 -17.09
CA GLU A 10 0.87 -4.36 -17.70
C GLU A 10 -0.02 -3.30 -17.03
N TRP A 11 0.32 -2.94 -15.78
CA TRP A 11 -0.39 -1.95 -14.96
C TRP A 11 0.44 -0.67 -14.73
N LYS A 12 1.28 -0.31 -15.70
CA LYS A 12 2.06 0.94 -15.65
C LYS A 12 1.11 2.12 -15.42
N ASP A 13 1.58 3.11 -14.64
CA ASP A 13 0.86 4.31 -14.21
C ASP A 13 -0.25 4.07 -13.18
N GLY A 14 -0.58 2.81 -12.87
CA GLY A 14 -1.49 2.45 -11.78
C GLY A 14 -0.88 2.74 -10.41
N TRP A 15 -1.72 3.20 -9.49
CA TRP A 15 -1.34 3.46 -8.11
C TRP A 15 -1.74 2.32 -7.20
N GLU A 16 -0.85 2.01 -6.25
CA GLU A 16 -1.03 0.96 -5.26
C GLU A 16 -0.49 1.40 -3.88
N PHE A 17 -0.91 0.66 -2.85
CA PHE A 17 -0.28 0.79 -1.54
C PHE A 17 1.08 0.09 -1.56
N PRO A 18 2.14 0.69 -0.97
CA PRO A 18 3.43 0.05 -0.90
C PRO A 18 3.40 -1.18 0.00
N GLY A 19 4.22 -2.17 -0.33
CA GLY A 19 4.21 -3.49 0.27
C GLY A 19 4.31 -4.58 -0.79
N GLY A 20 4.16 -5.83 -0.38
CA GLY A 20 4.38 -6.93 -1.31
C GLY A 20 3.96 -8.29 -0.78
N LYS A 21 4.58 -9.32 -1.36
CA LYS A 21 4.15 -10.71 -1.16
C LYS A 21 4.81 -11.30 0.07
N ARG A 22 3.99 -11.97 0.89
CA ARG A 22 4.46 -12.70 2.06
C ARG A 22 5.30 -13.90 1.69
N GLU A 23 6.46 -14.06 2.34
CA GLU A 23 7.26 -15.27 2.23
C GLU A 23 6.74 -16.38 3.16
N PRO A 24 7.06 -17.66 2.87
CA PRO A 24 6.65 -18.77 3.72
C PRO A 24 7.17 -18.64 5.15
N GLY A 25 6.26 -18.61 6.12
CA GLY A 25 6.59 -18.52 7.55
C GLY A 25 6.66 -17.10 8.12
N GLU A 26 6.50 -16.07 7.28
CA GLU A 26 6.37 -14.68 7.76
C GLU A 26 4.95 -14.38 8.26
N THR A 27 4.83 -13.46 9.23
CA THR A 27 3.55 -12.84 9.56
C THR A 27 3.29 -11.67 8.58
N PRO A 28 2.02 -11.27 8.35
CA PRO A 28 1.71 -10.11 7.51
C PRO A 28 2.49 -8.84 7.91
N GLU A 29 2.66 -8.60 9.20
CA GLU A 29 3.37 -7.45 9.74
C GLU A 29 4.88 -7.54 9.48
N ALA A 30 5.47 -8.73 9.62
CA ALA A 30 6.88 -8.94 9.33
C ALA A 30 7.17 -8.73 7.84
N CYS A 31 6.33 -9.29 6.98
CA CYS A 31 6.37 -9.09 5.53
C CYS A 31 6.27 -7.60 5.19
N LEU A 32 5.24 -6.89 5.68
CA LEU A 32 5.06 -5.48 5.36
C LEU A 32 6.27 -4.64 5.80
N ARG A 33 6.82 -4.89 6.99
CA ARG A 33 8.02 -4.17 7.44
C ARG A 33 9.24 -4.43 6.55
N ARG A 34 9.43 -5.67 6.09
CA ARG A 34 10.53 -6.03 5.17
C ARG A 34 10.36 -5.35 3.82
N GLU A 35 9.18 -5.49 3.21
CA GLU A 35 8.87 -4.90 1.90
C GLU A 35 9.05 -3.39 1.91
N ILE A 36 8.52 -2.69 2.92
CA ILE A 36 8.66 -1.22 3.01
C ILE A 36 10.13 -0.79 3.20
N LEU A 37 10.93 -1.58 3.91
CA LEU A 37 12.36 -1.31 4.04
C LEU A 37 13.08 -1.52 2.70
N GLU A 38 12.73 -2.57 1.97
CA GLU A 38 13.34 -2.91 0.67
C GLU A 38 12.95 -1.89 -0.41
N GLU A 39 11.67 -1.51 -0.50
CA GLU A 39 11.16 -0.62 -1.54
C GLU A 39 11.44 0.87 -1.26
N LEU A 40 11.38 1.28 0.01
CA LEU A 40 11.34 2.70 0.41
C LEU A 40 12.46 3.12 1.38
N ASP A 41 13.41 2.23 1.68
CA ASP A 41 14.51 2.45 2.62
C ASP A 41 14.01 3.04 3.96
N THR A 42 12.85 2.55 4.42
CA THR A 42 12.13 3.12 5.57
C THR A 42 11.74 2.04 6.55
N GLU A 43 12.06 2.26 7.81
CA GLU A 43 11.63 1.39 8.90
C GLU A 43 10.29 1.87 9.44
N ILE A 44 9.33 0.95 9.51
CA ILE A 44 7.98 1.20 10.01
C ILE A 44 7.63 0.31 11.21
N ALA A 45 6.82 0.85 12.11
CA ALA A 45 6.05 0.08 13.07
C ALA A 45 4.68 -0.23 12.46
N VAL A 46 4.41 -1.52 12.25
CA VAL A 46 3.10 -2.01 11.85
C VAL A 46 2.20 -2.07 13.08
N GLY A 47 1.04 -1.40 13.00
CA GLY A 47 0.04 -1.32 14.05
C GLY A 47 -1.15 -2.22 13.77
N GLU A 48 -2.35 -1.71 14.04
CA GLU A 48 -3.60 -2.45 13.83
C GLU A 48 -3.92 -2.69 12.35
N GLU A 49 -4.52 -3.84 12.05
CA GLU A 49 -5.11 -4.12 10.74
C GLU A 49 -6.35 -3.24 10.56
N LEU A 50 -6.38 -2.47 9.47
CA LEU A 50 -7.48 -1.57 9.13
C LEU A 50 -8.57 -2.32 8.35
N ILE A 51 -8.15 -3.12 7.38
CA ILE A 51 -9.04 -3.92 6.54
C ILE A 51 -8.26 -5.07 5.90
N CYS A 52 -8.95 -6.18 5.67
CA CYS A 52 -8.53 -7.25 4.79
C CYS A 52 -9.49 -7.28 3.59
N VAL A 53 -8.93 -7.21 2.38
CA VAL A 53 -9.69 -7.28 1.13
C VAL A 53 -9.34 -8.57 0.42
N GLU A 54 -10.36 -9.35 0.06
CA GLU A 54 -10.23 -10.49 -0.83
C GLU A 54 -10.70 -10.07 -2.23
N TYR A 55 -9.86 -10.29 -3.24
CA TYR A 55 -10.14 -9.93 -4.62
C TYR A 55 -9.76 -11.06 -5.57
N ASP A 56 -10.75 -11.56 -6.31
CA ASP A 56 -10.55 -12.59 -7.34
C ASP A 56 -10.17 -11.95 -8.68
N TYR A 57 -8.88 -12.06 -9.03
CA TYR A 57 -8.45 -11.82 -10.40
C TYR A 57 -8.74 -13.06 -11.27
N PRO A 58 -8.88 -12.92 -12.60
CA PRO A 58 -9.15 -14.04 -13.49
C PRO A 58 -8.13 -15.20 -13.39
N THR A 59 -6.90 -14.90 -12.96
CA THR A 59 -5.77 -15.85 -12.93
C THR A 59 -5.31 -16.21 -11.52
N PHE A 60 -5.70 -15.47 -10.48
CA PHE A 60 -5.31 -15.72 -9.10
C PHE A 60 -6.25 -15.03 -8.10
N HIS A 61 -6.28 -15.54 -6.87
CA HIS A 61 -6.95 -14.88 -5.74
C HIS A 61 -5.94 -14.02 -4.97
N LEU A 62 -6.29 -12.77 -4.69
CA LEU A 62 -5.48 -11.85 -3.90
C LEU A 62 -6.14 -11.62 -2.54
N THR A 63 -5.37 -11.78 -1.47
CA THR A 63 -5.76 -11.34 -0.13
C THR A 63 -4.84 -10.19 0.27
N LEU A 64 -5.40 -8.99 0.41
CA LEU A 64 -4.69 -7.76 0.72
C LEU A 64 -4.97 -7.36 2.16
N HIS A 65 -3.94 -7.39 3.01
CA HIS A 65 -4.02 -6.91 4.39
C HIS A 65 -3.47 -5.50 4.48
N CYS A 66 -4.30 -4.55 4.90
CA CYS A 66 -3.90 -3.16 5.07
C CYS A 66 -3.75 -2.83 6.55
N PHE A 67 -2.58 -2.31 6.94
CA PHE A 67 -2.26 -1.99 8.33
C PHE A 67 -1.99 -0.50 8.52
N ARG A 68 -2.36 0.01 9.69
CA ARG A 68 -1.94 1.34 10.12
C ARG A 68 -0.47 1.29 10.51
N CYS A 69 0.37 2.03 9.81
CA CYS A 69 1.81 2.05 10.05
C CYS A 69 2.29 3.41 10.56
N LYS A 70 3.39 3.41 11.32
CA LYS A 70 4.12 4.61 11.74
C LYS A 70 5.55 4.52 11.27
N ILE A 71 6.07 5.59 10.68
CA ILE A 71 7.50 5.67 10.33
C ILE A 71 8.30 5.78 11.62
N LEU A 72 9.28 4.89 11.78
CA LEU A 72 10.25 4.92 12.86
C LEU A 72 11.52 5.65 12.41
N HIS A 73 12.06 5.25 11.24
CA HIS A 73 13.27 5.81 10.65
C HIS A 73 13.14 5.85 9.11
N GLY A 74 13.75 6.87 8.49
CA GLY A 74 13.70 7.07 7.03
C GLY A 74 12.71 8.16 6.61
N SER A 75 12.59 8.35 5.30
CA SER A 75 11.78 9.41 4.67
C SER A 75 10.92 8.93 3.50
N LEU A 76 10.67 7.62 3.39
CA LEU A 76 9.96 6.98 2.28
C LEU A 76 10.62 7.27 0.93
N SER A 77 11.93 7.06 0.86
CA SER A 77 12.73 7.34 -0.33
C SER A 77 12.66 6.15 -1.28
N LEU A 78 12.01 6.34 -2.44
CA LEU A 78 11.80 5.29 -3.43
C LEU A 78 13.11 4.71 -3.95
N ARG A 79 13.20 3.37 -3.97
CA ARG A 79 14.29 2.65 -4.65
C ARG A 79 13.90 2.14 -6.04
N GLU A 80 12.65 1.70 -6.24
CA GLU A 80 12.22 1.01 -7.47
C GLU A 80 11.02 1.66 -8.20
N HIS A 81 10.16 2.42 -7.52
CA HIS A 81 8.96 3.01 -8.12
C HIS A 81 9.25 4.33 -8.85
N GLU A 82 8.47 4.61 -9.91
CA GLU A 82 8.64 5.80 -10.75
C GLU A 82 8.22 7.09 -10.02
N ALA A 83 7.18 6.99 -9.17
CA ALA A 83 6.71 8.07 -8.33
C ALA A 83 6.07 7.54 -7.04
N ALA A 84 6.06 8.37 -6.01
CA ALA A 84 5.27 8.17 -4.80
C ALA A 84 4.92 9.52 -4.23
N CYS A 85 3.75 9.58 -3.61
CA CYS A 85 3.28 10.81 -3.00
C CYS A 85 2.41 10.54 -1.79
N TRP A 86 2.29 11.58 -0.98
CA TRP A 86 1.32 11.63 0.10
C TRP A 86 0.01 12.18 -0.45
N LEU A 87 -1.02 11.35 -0.46
CA LEU A 87 -2.39 11.70 -0.86
C LEU A 87 -3.22 12.06 0.37
N THR A 88 -3.96 13.15 0.27
CA THR A 88 -5.05 13.54 1.18
C THR A 88 -6.30 12.69 0.91
N ALA A 89 -7.30 12.77 1.80
CA ALA A 89 -8.56 12.03 1.65
C ALA A 89 -9.29 12.36 0.33
N ASP A 90 -9.27 13.63 -0.10
CA ASP A 90 -9.86 14.08 -1.36
C ASP A 90 -9.07 13.60 -2.59
N GLU A 91 -7.74 13.57 -2.50
CA GLU A 91 -6.91 13.11 -3.61
C GLU A 91 -7.09 11.61 -3.89
N LEU A 92 -7.51 10.82 -2.89
CA LEU A 92 -7.75 9.38 -3.07
C LEU A 92 -8.69 9.04 -4.23
N GLU A 93 -9.68 9.88 -4.53
CA GLU A 93 -10.61 9.61 -5.62
C GLU A 93 -10.09 10.00 -7.00
N HIS A 94 -9.03 10.81 -7.03
CA HIS A 94 -8.50 11.42 -8.25
C HIS A 94 -7.30 10.64 -8.81
N VAL A 95 -6.99 9.50 -8.19
CA VAL A 95 -5.85 8.66 -8.53
C VAL A 95 -6.35 7.35 -9.13
N ASP A 96 -5.68 6.89 -10.19
CA ASP A 96 -5.99 5.65 -10.90
C ASP A 96 -5.48 4.42 -10.13
N TRP A 97 -6.22 4.05 -9.08
CA TRP A 97 -5.94 2.88 -8.25
C TRP A 97 -6.13 1.56 -9.01
N LEU A 98 -5.31 0.57 -8.64
CA LEU A 98 -5.58 -0.81 -9.02
C LEU A 98 -6.93 -1.29 -8.45
N PRO A 99 -7.59 -2.27 -9.11
CA PRO A 99 -8.92 -2.72 -8.70
C PRO A 99 -9.03 -3.20 -7.24
N ALA A 100 -8.03 -3.93 -6.75
CA ALA A 100 -8.00 -4.40 -5.36
C ALA A 100 -7.79 -3.25 -4.36
N ASP A 101 -6.86 -2.34 -4.65
CA ASP A 101 -6.55 -1.17 -3.81
C ASP A 101 -7.74 -0.21 -3.74
N ARG A 102 -8.52 -0.09 -4.82
CA ARG A 102 -9.73 0.73 -4.84
C ARG A 102 -10.75 0.28 -3.79
N ALA A 103 -10.80 -1.02 -3.45
CA ALA A 103 -11.70 -1.54 -2.44
C ALA A 103 -11.34 -1.09 -1.00
N VAL A 104 -10.11 -0.61 -0.78
CA VAL A 104 -9.62 -0.10 0.50
C VAL A 104 -10.05 1.36 0.73
N LEU A 105 -10.31 2.12 -0.35
CA LEU A 105 -10.61 3.56 -0.26
C LEU A 105 -11.78 3.92 0.66
N PRO A 106 -12.93 3.20 0.66
CA PRO A 106 -14.03 3.54 1.55
C PRO A 106 -13.63 3.54 3.03
N VAL A 107 -12.83 2.56 3.46
CA VAL A 107 -12.34 2.47 4.84
C VAL A 107 -11.36 3.59 5.14
N LEU A 108 -10.47 3.92 4.20
CA LEU A 108 -9.52 5.02 4.39
C LEU A 108 -10.21 6.37 4.53
N ARG A 109 -11.34 6.59 3.84
CA ARG A 109 -12.12 7.83 3.98
C ARG A 109 -12.72 8.00 5.37
N GLU A 110 -13.11 6.92 6.04
CA GLU A 110 -13.62 6.99 7.41
C GLU A 110 -12.49 7.25 8.43
N LEU A 111 -11.27 6.82 8.12
CA LEU A 111 -10.11 6.94 9.01
C LEU A 111 -9.35 8.25 8.85
N LEU A 112 -9.41 8.87 7.66
CA LEU A 112 -8.78 10.16 7.39
C LEU A 112 -9.76 11.28 7.71
N PRO A 113 -9.35 12.32 8.45
CA PRO A 113 -10.21 13.47 8.69
C PRO A 113 -10.56 14.14 7.36
N HIS A 114 -11.86 14.34 7.10
CA HIS A 114 -12.31 15.24 6.05
C HIS A 114 -11.76 16.63 6.33
N SER A 115 -10.93 17.14 5.43
CA SER A 115 -10.25 18.45 5.57
C SER A 115 -11.17 19.59 5.17
#